data_AF-A0A2G2XGV1-F1
#
_entry.id   AF-A0A2G2XGV1-F1
#
_cell.length_a   1.000
_cell.length_b   1.000
_cell.length_c   1.000
_cell.angle_alpha   90.00
_cell.angle_beta   90.00
_cell.angle_gamma   90.00
#
_symmetry.space_group_name_H-M   'P 1'
#
loop_
_entity.id
_entity.type
_entity.pdbx_description
1 polymer ?
#
loop_
_entity_poly.entity_id
_entity_poly.type
_entity_poly.pdbx_seq_one_letter_code
_entity_poly.pdbx_strand_id
1 'polypeptide(L)'
;MSCNSWDEWVGADRLMKHTEDNVLKQQALDKKQGMEKSTRSGRSQAKPKSSADVKLDKEETKSNVPKGKKRKADSGTEKGNVSAEKLVKIQIPSTLKKQLVDDWEFITQQNKLVKLPRSPTVDDILSKYLEYRSKKDGMMTDPVAEILNGIRLYFDKALPVILLYKKERQQYHEAVSANVSPSSVYGAEHLMRLFVKLPELLAYAKIEEETLNRMQQKFLDFLKFLQKNQGTFFLSAYDGPKASEGSGTDKDS
;
A
#
# COMPACT_ATOMS: atom_id res chain seq x y z
N MET A 1 19.73 24.49 -8.61
CA MET A 1 18.99 23.46 -9.38
C MET A 1 17.53 23.84 -9.32
N SER A 2 16.90 24.19 -10.44
CA SER A 2 15.49 24.59 -10.47
C SER A 2 14.62 23.33 -10.54
N CYS A 3 13.62 23.21 -9.66
CA CYS A 3 12.62 22.15 -9.75
C CYS A 3 11.44 22.70 -10.56
N ASN A 4 11.03 21.99 -11.62
CA ASN A 4 9.96 22.44 -12.50
C ASN A 4 8.62 22.45 -11.75
N SER A 5 7.90 23.57 -11.80
CA SER A 5 6.62 23.80 -11.08
C SER A 5 5.40 23.09 -11.72
N TRP A 6 5.58 21.84 -12.15
CA TRP A 6 4.58 21.08 -12.92
C TRP A 6 3.94 19.93 -12.13
N ASP A 7 4.39 19.68 -10.89
CA ASP A 7 3.91 18.60 -10.00
C ASP A 7 3.11 19.11 -8.78
N GLU A 8 2.54 20.32 -8.84
CA GLU A 8 1.53 20.74 -7.86
C GLU A 8 0.13 20.24 -8.25
N TRP A 9 -0.45 19.39 -7.41
CA TRP A 9 -1.87 19.03 -7.51
C TRP A 9 -2.74 20.23 -7.16
N VAL A 10 -3.48 20.72 -8.14
CA VAL A 10 -4.22 21.98 -8.04
C VAL A 10 -5.64 21.74 -7.54
N GLY A 11 -6.05 22.45 -6.48
CA GLY A 11 -7.40 22.41 -5.94
C GLY A 11 -8.45 23.10 -6.83
N ALA A 12 -9.72 22.78 -6.59
CA ALA A 12 -10.86 23.31 -7.34
C ALA A 12 -11.03 24.85 -7.21
N ASP A 13 -10.37 25.46 -6.23
CA ASP A 13 -10.27 26.90 -6.00
C ASP A 13 -9.50 27.66 -7.10
N ARG A 14 -8.59 27.01 -7.82
CA ARG A 14 -7.89 27.58 -8.99
C ARG A 14 -8.58 27.28 -10.32
N LEU A 15 -9.67 26.49 -10.34
CA LEU A 15 -10.53 26.41 -11.52
C LEU A 15 -11.44 27.64 -11.58
N MET A 16 -11.46 28.28 -12.75
CA MET A 16 -12.42 29.33 -13.04
C MET A 16 -13.85 28.79 -12.93
N LYS A 17 -14.70 29.48 -12.17
CA LYS A 17 -16.10 29.12 -12.02
C LYS A 17 -16.80 29.15 -13.38
N HIS A 18 -17.75 28.23 -13.56
CA HIS A 18 -18.48 28.02 -14.80
C HIS A 18 -19.51 29.14 -15.02
N THR A 19 -19.04 30.30 -15.49
CA THR A 19 -19.85 31.45 -15.92
C THR A 19 -19.82 31.58 -17.44
N GLU A 20 -20.87 32.16 -18.02
CA GLU A 20 -21.04 32.25 -19.48
C GLU A 20 -19.87 32.98 -20.16
N ASP A 21 -19.35 34.06 -19.55
CA ASP A 21 -18.15 34.78 -20.00
C ASP A 21 -16.88 33.91 -20.07
N ASN A 22 -16.74 32.96 -19.15
CA ASN A 22 -15.58 32.07 -19.10
C ASN A 22 -15.69 30.96 -20.16
N VAL A 23 -16.90 30.45 -20.39
CA VAL A 23 -17.19 29.50 -21.48
C VAL A 23 -16.95 30.14 -22.85
N LEU A 24 -17.38 31.40 -23.04
CA LEU A 24 -17.11 32.19 -24.26
C LEU A 24 -15.60 32.38 -24.49
N LYS A 25 -14.83 32.72 -23.44
CA LYS A 25 -13.36 32.83 -23.52
C LYS A 25 -12.69 31.51 -23.89
N GLN A 26 -13.15 30.38 -23.35
CA GLN A 26 -12.61 29.07 -23.69
C GLN A 26 -12.88 28.72 -25.16
N GLN A 27 -14.11 28.88 -25.65
CA GLN A 27 -14.44 28.65 -27.07
C GLN A 27 -13.64 29.56 -28.02
N ALA A 28 -13.33 30.80 -27.61
CA ALA A 28 -12.49 31.71 -28.40
C ALA A 28 -11.03 31.26 -28.48
N LEU A 29 -10.49 30.64 -27.41
CA LEU A 29 -9.13 30.09 -27.40
C LEU A 29 -9.04 28.80 -28.22
N ASP A 30 -10.02 27.90 -28.12
CA ASP A 30 -10.07 26.66 -28.89
C ASP A 30 -10.18 26.93 -30.40
N LYS A 31 -11.00 27.92 -30.80
CA LYS A 31 -11.07 28.39 -32.20
C LYS A 31 -9.73 28.94 -32.72
N LYS A 32 -8.91 29.57 -31.87
CA LYS A 32 -7.56 30.03 -32.27
C LYS A 32 -6.56 28.87 -32.37
N GLN A 33 -6.59 27.90 -31.45
CA GLN A 33 -5.70 26.74 -31.51
C GLN A 33 -6.01 25.77 -32.66
N GLY A 34 -7.27 25.71 -33.11
CA GLY A 34 -7.66 24.91 -34.28
C GLY A 34 -7.01 25.36 -35.59
N MET A 35 -6.63 26.64 -35.71
CA MET A 35 -6.11 27.22 -36.95
C MET A 35 -4.59 27.03 -37.13
N GLU A 36 -3.84 26.85 -36.05
CA GLU A 36 -2.37 26.66 -36.05
C GLU A 36 -1.94 25.21 -36.38
N LYS A 37 -2.82 24.22 -36.19
CA LYS A 37 -2.45 22.78 -36.35
C LYS A 37 -2.29 22.30 -37.79
N SER A 38 -2.52 23.13 -38.81
CA SER A 38 -2.50 22.71 -40.22
C SER A 38 -1.12 22.86 -40.91
N THR A 39 -0.12 23.44 -40.26
CA THR A 39 1.22 23.65 -40.87
C THR A 39 2.39 23.22 -39.99
N ARG A 40 2.72 21.92 -40.01
CA ARG A 40 4.08 21.33 -40.17
C ARG A 40 4.17 19.90 -39.60
N SER A 41 4.05 18.92 -40.49
CA SER A 41 4.65 17.59 -40.31
C SER A 41 6.07 17.62 -40.89
N GLY A 42 7.11 17.16 -40.16
CA GLY A 42 8.48 17.18 -40.70
C GLY A 42 9.65 16.94 -39.73
N ARG A 43 9.93 15.66 -39.43
CA ARG A 43 11.26 15.00 -39.49
C ARG A 43 12.50 15.53 -38.71
N SER A 44 12.87 14.77 -37.66
CA SER A 44 14.22 14.29 -37.22
C SER A 44 15.42 15.18 -36.85
N GLN A 45 16.04 14.77 -35.72
CA GLN A 45 17.50 14.71 -35.38
C GLN A 45 18.27 15.91 -34.75
N ALA A 46 19.14 15.53 -33.79
CA ALA A 46 20.39 16.15 -33.29
C ALA A 46 20.38 17.37 -32.33
N LYS A 47 21.24 17.25 -31.29
CA LYS A 47 21.81 18.29 -30.38
C LYS A 47 23.09 18.91 -31.04
N PRO A 48 23.78 20.00 -30.55
CA PRO A 48 23.92 20.44 -29.14
C PRO A 48 24.22 21.94 -28.76
N LYS A 49 24.22 22.21 -27.43
CA LYS A 49 25.08 23.14 -26.61
C LYS A 49 24.84 24.69 -26.52
N SER A 50 25.23 25.23 -25.33
CA SER A 50 25.44 26.64 -24.88
C SER A 50 24.23 27.61 -24.78
N SER A 51 24.16 28.64 -23.91
CA SER A 51 24.95 29.07 -22.71
C SER A 51 24.19 30.13 -21.85
N ALA A 52 24.74 30.52 -20.71
CA ALA A 52 24.16 31.22 -19.52
C ALA A 52 23.72 32.71 -19.59
N ASP A 53 23.09 33.16 -18.47
CA ASP A 53 23.06 34.53 -17.86
C ASP A 53 22.24 35.69 -18.53
N VAL A 54 21.64 36.73 -17.89
CA VAL A 54 21.54 37.21 -16.47
C VAL A 54 20.27 38.12 -16.20
N LYS A 55 19.88 38.27 -14.89
CA LYS A 55 19.38 39.48 -14.13
C LYS A 55 18.04 40.25 -14.35
N LEU A 56 17.38 40.52 -13.19
CA LEU A 56 16.67 41.75 -12.68
C LEU A 56 15.40 42.25 -13.45
N ASP A 57 14.43 42.98 -12.86
CA ASP A 57 14.39 43.85 -11.66
C ASP A 57 13.01 43.88 -10.92
N LYS A 58 12.85 44.85 -10.00
CA LYS A 58 11.83 45.13 -8.97
C LYS A 58 10.44 45.53 -9.57
N GLU A 59 9.36 45.80 -8.83
CA GLU A 59 9.19 46.09 -7.40
C GLU A 59 7.79 45.75 -6.84
N GLU A 60 7.59 46.02 -5.54
CA GLU A 60 6.36 46.02 -4.76
C GLU A 60 5.24 46.98 -5.24
N THR A 61 3.99 46.70 -4.84
CA THR A 61 3.03 47.76 -4.46
C THR A 61 2.10 47.29 -3.33
N LYS A 62 2.05 48.03 -2.22
CA LYS A 62 1.16 47.79 -1.06
C LYS A 62 -0.04 48.76 -1.07
N SER A 63 -1.24 48.32 -0.70
CA SER A 63 -2.28 49.21 -0.14
C SER A 63 -3.42 48.50 0.64
N ASN A 64 -3.39 48.70 1.96
CA ASN A 64 -4.49 48.84 2.95
C ASN A 64 -5.95 48.39 2.65
N VAL A 65 -6.38 47.30 3.30
CA VAL A 65 -7.36 47.25 4.45
C VAL A 65 -8.38 48.42 4.52
N PRO A 66 -9.73 48.19 4.57
CA PRO A 66 -10.36 47.79 5.85
C PRO A 66 -11.66 46.94 5.88
N LYS A 67 -11.67 45.98 6.84
CA LYS A 67 -12.67 45.79 7.91
C LYS A 67 -14.12 45.36 7.55
N GLY A 68 -14.41 44.06 7.72
CA GLY A 68 -15.77 43.51 7.86
C GLY A 68 -15.82 42.37 8.88
N LYS A 69 -16.51 42.55 10.02
CA LYS A 69 -16.49 41.65 11.19
C LYS A 69 -17.87 41.03 11.43
N LYS A 70 -18.08 39.74 11.14
CA LYS A 70 -19.21 38.97 11.69
C LYS A 70 -18.82 37.51 11.96
N ARG A 71 -19.44 36.93 13.00
CA ARG A 71 -19.03 35.68 13.67
C ARG A 71 -19.87 34.48 13.25
N LYS A 72 -19.25 33.29 13.35
CA LYS A 72 -19.84 31.95 13.57
C LYS A 72 -20.88 31.44 12.56
N ALA A 73 -20.53 30.36 11.87
CA ALA A 73 -21.40 29.19 11.69
C ALA A 73 -20.50 27.94 11.75
N ASP A 74 -20.90 26.96 12.54
CA ASP A 74 -20.18 25.69 12.76
C ASP A 74 -21.05 24.55 12.20
N SER A 75 -20.42 23.63 11.45
CA SER A 75 -20.73 22.20 11.44
C SER A 75 -19.77 21.50 10.46
N GLY A 76 -18.60 21.11 10.95
CA GLY A 76 -17.66 20.31 10.17
C GLY A 76 -18.26 18.94 9.83
N THR A 77 -18.55 18.68 8.54
CA THR A 77 -18.86 17.33 8.08
C THR A 77 -17.55 16.54 8.03
N GLU A 78 -17.33 15.69 9.04
CA GLU A 78 -16.21 14.74 9.14
C GLU A 78 -16.22 13.74 7.97
N LYS A 79 -15.74 14.16 6.80
CA LYS A 79 -15.28 13.23 5.76
C LYS A 79 -13.91 12.71 6.18
N GLY A 80 -13.90 11.45 6.63
CA GLY A 80 -12.75 10.80 7.24
C GLY A 80 -11.49 10.81 6.38
N ASN A 81 -10.68 11.85 6.53
CA ASN A 81 -9.30 11.90 6.07
C ASN A 81 -8.42 11.74 7.32
N VAL A 82 -8.23 10.49 7.76
CA VAL A 82 -7.34 10.19 8.89
C VAL A 82 -5.94 10.65 8.49
N SER A 83 -5.47 11.74 9.09
CA SER A 83 -4.19 12.33 8.69
C SER A 83 -3.06 11.32 8.86
N ALA A 84 -2.18 11.26 7.85
CA ALA A 84 -1.04 10.34 7.84
C ALA A 84 -0.09 10.53 9.05
N GLU A 85 -0.24 11.65 9.77
CA GLU A 85 0.43 12.01 11.01
C GLU A 85 0.10 11.06 12.19
N LYS A 86 -1.06 10.37 12.18
CA LYS A 86 -1.43 9.36 13.19
C LYS A 86 -1.02 7.93 12.82
N LEU A 87 -0.33 7.71 11.70
CA LEU A 87 0.07 6.36 11.27
C LEU A 87 1.22 5.82 12.14
N VAL A 88 0.97 4.68 12.79
CA VAL A 88 1.94 3.98 13.65
C VAL A 88 3.06 3.39 12.79
N LYS A 89 4.26 3.98 12.84
CA LYS A 89 5.40 3.56 12.01
C LYS A 89 6.03 2.25 12.51
N ILE A 90 5.41 1.11 12.17
CA ILE A 90 6.02 -0.21 12.37
C ILE A 90 7.23 -0.34 11.42
N GLN A 91 8.44 -0.34 11.97
CA GLN A 91 9.67 -0.47 11.20
C GLN A 91 9.91 -1.93 10.79
N ILE A 92 9.42 -2.31 9.60
CA ILE A 92 9.69 -3.63 9.01
C ILE A 92 11.17 -3.74 8.61
N PRO A 93 11.90 -4.79 9.04
CA PRO A 93 13.28 -5.06 8.62
C PRO A 93 13.48 -5.11 7.10
N SER A 94 14.64 -4.66 6.62
CA SER A 94 14.94 -4.57 5.19
C SER A 94 14.90 -5.91 4.44
N THR A 95 15.30 -7.01 5.08
CA THR A 95 15.22 -8.36 4.45
C THR A 95 13.77 -8.81 4.28
N LEU A 96 12.89 -8.50 5.24
CA LEU A 96 11.44 -8.77 5.13
C LEU A 96 10.77 -7.85 4.11
N LYS A 97 11.25 -6.61 3.92
CA LYS A 97 10.82 -5.75 2.82
C LYS A 97 11.21 -6.32 1.45
N LYS A 98 12.43 -6.88 1.31
CA LYS A 98 12.84 -7.56 0.08
C LYS A 98 11.89 -8.75 -0.21
N GLN A 99 11.65 -9.60 0.79
CA GLN A 99 10.72 -10.74 0.65
C GLN A 99 9.32 -10.34 0.18
N LEU A 100 8.80 -9.18 0.60
CA LEU A 100 7.53 -8.63 0.14
C LEU A 100 7.55 -8.13 -1.32
N VAL A 101 8.69 -7.61 -1.79
CA VAL A 101 8.88 -7.23 -3.20
C VAL A 101 8.98 -8.48 -4.07
N ASP A 102 9.75 -9.48 -3.62
CA ASP A 102 9.93 -10.76 -4.31
C ASP A 102 8.56 -11.52 -4.40
N ASP A 103 7.77 -11.58 -3.31
CA ASP A 103 6.38 -12.11 -3.27
C ASP A 103 5.45 -11.41 -4.26
N TRP A 104 5.46 -10.08 -4.27
CA TRP A 104 4.68 -9.29 -5.22
C TRP A 104 5.07 -9.57 -6.68
N GLU A 105 6.37 -9.69 -6.97
CA GLU A 105 6.85 -10.01 -8.32
C GLU A 105 6.40 -11.43 -8.75
N PHE A 106 6.61 -12.43 -7.90
CA PHE A 106 6.25 -13.81 -8.21
C PHE A 106 4.76 -13.95 -8.57
N ILE A 107 3.88 -13.32 -7.79
CA ILE A 107 2.43 -13.44 -8.02
C ILE A 107 1.97 -12.51 -9.13
N THR A 108 2.27 -11.21 -9.04
CA THR A 108 1.68 -10.23 -9.96
C THR A 108 2.32 -10.26 -11.35
N GLN A 109 3.64 -10.45 -11.45
CA GLN A 109 4.34 -10.50 -12.73
C GLN A 109 4.47 -11.94 -13.23
N GLN A 110 5.08 -12.83 -12.44
CA GLN A 110 5.44 -14.18 -12.89
C GLN A 110 4.27 -15.19 -12.84
N ASN A 111 3.11 -14.81 -12.28
CA ASN A 111 1.91 -15.66 -12.15
C ASN A 111 2.15 -16.96 -11.36
N LYS A 112 3.15 -16.97 -10.47
CA LYS A 112 3.46 -18.09 -9.58
C LYS A 112 2.70 -17.93 -8.27
N LEU A 113 2.15 -19.01 -7.74
CA LEU A 113 1.33 -19.00 -6.52
C LEU A 113 1.99 -19.82 -5.41
N VAL A 114 1.82 -19.37 -4.16
CA VAL A 114 2.21 -20.13 -2.98
C VAL A 114 1.34 -21.39 -2.92
N LYS A 115 1.96 -22.57 -2.76
CA LYS A 115 1.22 -23.83 -2.66
C LYS A 115 0.46 -23.91 -1.34
N LEU A 116 -0.84 -24.21 -1.40
CA LEU A 116 -1.72 -24.37 -0.24
C LEU A 116 -2.15 -25.84 -0.07
N PRO A 117 -2.33 -26.35 1.17
CA PRO A 117 -2.01 -25.68 2.43
C PRO A 117 -0.49 -25.52 2.62
N ARG A 118 -0.08 -24.40 3.24
CA ARG A 118 1.32 -24.02 3.45
C ARG A 118 1.83 -24.61 4.78
N SER A 119 3.03 -25.17 4.79
CA SER A 119 3.68 -25.68 6.00
C SER A 119 5.06 -25.02 6.23
N PRO A 120 5.27 -24.26 7.33
CA PRO A 120 4.34 -24.01 8.43
C PRO A 120 3.21 -23.04 8.07
N THR A 121 2.05 -23.22 8.70
CA THR A 121 0.89 -22.32 8.63
C THR A 121 1.10 -21.07 9.51
N VAL A 122 0.21 -20.07 9.40
CA VAL A 122 0.21 -18.92 10.33
C VAL A 122 0.01 -19.39 11.77
N ASP A 123 -0.88 -20.36 12.02
CA ASP A 123 -1.10 -20.91 13.36
C ASP A 123 0.15 -21.61 13.92
N ASP A 124 0.89 -22.35 13.09
CA ASP A 124 2.18 -22.94 13.47
C ASP A 124 3.23 -21.87 13.80
N ILE A 125 3.29 -20.79 13.02
CA ILE A 125 4.25 -19.69 13.19
C ILE A 125 3.97 -18.91 14.49
N LEU A 126 2.70 -18.61 14.76
CA LEU A 126 2.28 -17.93 15.99
C LEU A 126 2.57 -18.83 17.23
N SER A 127 2.29 -20.13 17.13
CA SER A 127 2.58 -21.11 18.19
C SER A 127 4.08 -21.25 18.46
N LYS A 128 4.91 -21.35 17.41
CA LYS A 128 6.39 -21.39 17.52
C LYS A 128 6.96 -20.12 18.16
N TYR A 129 6.35 -18.95 17.91
CA TYR A 129 6.75 -17.72 18.58
C TYR A 129 6.35 -17.67 20.06
N LEU A 130 5.16 -18.18 20.42
CA LEU A 130 4.78 -18.35 21.83
C LEU A 130 5.75 -19.25 22.58
N GLU A 131 6.14 -20.39 22.00
CA GLU A 131 7.15 -21.28 22.59
C GLU A 131 8.52 -20.60 22.72
N TYR A 132 8.98 -19.92 21.67
CA TYR A 132 10.23 -19.16 21.68
C TYR A 132 10.26 -18.15 22.83
N ARG A 133 9.13 -17.46 23.06
CA ARG A 133 9.03 -16.45 24.10
C ARG A 133 8.86 -17.03 25.49
N SER A 134 8.13 -18.14 25.65
CA SER A 134 8.01 -18.88 26.92
C SER A 134 9.38 -19.31 27.42
N LYS A 135 10.25 -19.80 26.52
CA LYS A 135 11.63 -20.21 26.80
C LYS A 135 12.58 -19.04 27.10
N LYS A 136 12.20 -17.79 26.78
CA LYS A 136 13.04 -16.58 26.88
C LYS A 136 12.69 -15.70 28.08
N ASP A 137 11.40 -15.45 28.32
CA ASP A 137 10.92 -14.50 29.34
C ASP A 137 10.58 -15.19 30.69
N GLY A 138 10.49 -16.52 30.74
CA GLY A 138 10.29 -17.32 31.98
C GLY A 138 8.88 -17.27 32.59
N MET A 139 8.20 -16.12 32.51
CA MET A 139 6.79 -15.91 32.87
C MET A 139 6.23 -14.69 32.10
N MET A 140 4.90 -14.53 32.07
CA MET A 140 4.16 -13.50 31.30
C MET A 140 4.04 -13.74 29.78
N THR A 141 3.50 -14.91 29.41
CA THR A 141 3.02 -15.26 28.07
C THR A 141 1.63 -14.69 27.74
N ASP A 142 0.85 -14.34 28.74
CA ASP A 142 -0.56 -13.94 28.61
C ASP A 142 -0.73 -12.66 27.74
N PRO A 143 -0.04 -11.53 28.07
CA PRO A 143 0.32 -10.42 27.18
C PRO A 143 0.28 -10.66 25.67
N VAL A 144 1.12 -11.63 25.34
CA VAL A 144 1.57 -12.05 24.03
C VAL A 144 0.49 -12.87 23.35
N ALA A 145 -0.12 -13.79 24.08
CA ALA A 145 -1.15 -14.69 23.58
C ALA A 145 -2.36 -13.90 23.10
N GLU A 146 -2.81 -12.89 23.86
CA GLU A 146 -3.87 -11.97 23.43
C GLU A 146 -3.51 -11.23 22.13
N ILE A 147 -2.30 -10.66 22.06
CA ILE A 147 -1.83 -9.93 20.86
C ILE A 147 -1.76 -10.84 19.63
N LEU A 148 -1.26 -12.08 19.79
CA LEU A 148 -1.14 -13.04 18.68
C LEU A 148 -2.50 -13.62 18.27
N ASN A 149 -3.41 -13.83 19.21
CA ASN A 149 -4.80 -14.18 18.90
C ASN A 149 -5.52 -13.03 18.16
N GLY A 150 -5.23 -11.78 18.54
CA GLY A 150 -5.63 -10.59 17.80
C GLY A 150 -5.08 -10.57 16.36
N ILE A 151 -3.79 -10.88 16.16
CA ILE A 151 -3.19 -11.02 14.83
C ILE A 151 -3.88 -12.13 14.02
N ARG A 152 -4.14 -13.30 14.62
CA ARG A 152 -4.81 -14.45 13.99
C ARG A 152 -6.22 -14.08 13.52
N LEU A 153 -7.07 -13.62 14.45
CA LEU A 153 -8.46 -13.23 14.16
C LEU A 153 -8.53 -12.09 13.14
N TYR A 154 -7.56 -11.18 13.18
CA TYR A 154 -7.47 -10.12 12.20
C TYR A 154 -7.02 -10.64 10.82
N PHE A 155 -6.03 -11.54 10.76
CA PHE A 155 -5.58 -12.18 9.53
C PHE A 155 -6.72 -12.92 8.82
N ASP A 156 -7.49 -13.72 9.55
CA ASP A 156 -8.63 -14.48 9.01
C ASP A 156 -9.68 -13.57 8.35
N LYS A 157 -9.96 -12.41 8.96
CA LYS A 157 -10.91 -11.41 8.43
C LYS A 157 -10.31 -10.57 7.30
N ALA A 158 -9.03 -10.25 7.37
CA ALA A 158 -8.38 -9.34 6.43
C ALA A 158 -7.91 -10.03 5.15
N LEU A 159 -7.57 -11.32 5.20
CA LEU A 159 -7.07 -12.07 4.04
C LEU A 159 -8.02 -11.97 2.83
N PRO A 160 -9.32 -12.36 2.91
CA PRO A 160 -10.24 -12.25 1.78
C PRO A 160 -10.58 -10.81 1.38
N VAL A 161 -10.26 -9.80 2.20
CA VAL A 161 -10.59 -8.41 1.89
C VAL A 161 -9.40 -7.69 1.24
N ILE A 162 -8.26 -7.61 1.92
CA ILE A 162 -7.15 -6.70 1.59
C ILE A 162 -5.77 -7.35 1.36
N LEU A 163 -5.54 -8.62 1.75
CA LEU A 163 -4.18 -9.21 1.69
C LEU A 163 -3.92 -10.05 0.42
N LEU A 164 -4.98 -10.55 -0.25
CA LEU A 164 -4.87 -11.35 -1.48
C LEU A 164 -4.87 -10.49 -2.74
N TYR A 165 -3.85 -10.68 -3.58
CA TYR A 165 -3.78 -10.14 -4.94
C TYR A 165 -4.86 -10.77 -5.84
N LYS A 166 -5.19 -10.10 -6.95
CA LYS A 166 -6.26 -10.54 -7.88
C LYS A 166 -6.08 -11.99 -8.38
N LYS A 167 -4.83 -12.41 -8.59
CA LYS A 167 -4.47 -13.76 -9.08
C LYS A 167 -4.63 -14.87 -8.04
N GLU A 168 -4.60 -14.54 -6.74
CA GLU A 168 -4.76 -15.53 -5.65
C GLU A 168 -6.23 -15.77 -5.28
N ARG A 169 -7.17 -14.96 -5.80
CA ARG A 169 -8.58 -15.04 -5.42
C ARG A 169 -9.24 -16.36 -5.78
N GLN A 170 -8.92 -16.92 -6.94
CA GLN A 170 -9.41 -18.23 -7.35
C GLN A 170 -8.91 -19.33 -6.40
N GLN A 171 -7.60 -19.31 -6.10
CA GLN A 171 -6.97 -20.26 -5.18
C GLN A 171 -7.56 -20.19 -3.77
N TYR A 172 -7.93 -19.00 -3.29
CA TYR A 172 -8.61 -18.84 -2.01
C TYR A 172 -9.98 -19.54 -1.99
N HIS A 173 -10.79 -19.39 -3.05
CA HIS A 173 -12.09 -20.05 -3.14
C HIS A 173 -12.00 -21.59 -3.21
N GLU A 174 -10.89 -22.12 -3.72
CA GLU A 174 -10.61 -23.56 -3.76
C GLU A 174 -10.04 -24.10 -2.43
N ALA A 175 -9.18 -23.33 -1.77
CA ALA A 175 -8.46 -23.77 -0.57
C ALA A 175 -9.18 -23.48 0.76
N VAL A 176 -10.07 -22.49 0.82
CA VAL A 176 -10.77 -22.07 2.04
C VAL A 176 -12.27 -22.29 1.90
N SER A 177 -12.77 -23.34 2.54
CA SER A 177 -14.20 -23.57 2.72
C SER A 177 -14.72 -22.86 3.98
N ALA A 178 -16.06 -22.76 4.12
CA ALA A 178 -16.70 -21.98 5.18
C ALA A 178 -16.32 -22.35 6.63
N ASN A 179 -15.80 -23.55 6.86
CA ASN A 179 -15.42 -24.06 8.18
C ASN A 179 -13.91 -24.05 8.45
N VAL A 180 -13.09 -23.53 7.54
CA VAL A 180 -11.62 -23.53 7.65
C VAL A 180 -11.11 -22.11 7.89
N SER A 181 -10.36 -21.90 8.97
CA SER A 181 -9.72 -20.61 9.24
C SER A 181 -8.56 -20.40 8.26
N PRO A 182 -8.46 -19.24 7.58
CA PRO A 182 -7.32 -18.96 6.70
C PRO A 182 -5.95 -19.07 7.39
N SER A 183 -5.87 -18.81 8.70
CA SER A 183 -4.69 -19.00 9.55
C SER A 183 -4.10 -20.42 9.52
N SER A 184 -4.93 -21.42 9.24
CA SER A 184 -4.56 -22.84 9.18
C SER A 184 -4.23 -23.34 7.76
N VAL A 185 -4.30 -22.46 6.75
CA VAL A 185 -4.07 -22.79 5.34
C VAL A 185 -2.90 -21.99 4.76
N TYR A 186 -2.81 -20.71 5.11
CA TYR A 186 -1.77 -19.79 4.62
C TYR A 186 -0.58 -19.73 5.58
N GLY A 187 0.54 -19.14 5.14
CA GLY A 187 1.78 -19.06 5.91
C GLY A 187 2.40 -17.67 6.01
N ALA A 188 3.73 -17.63 6.15
CA ALA A 188 4.49 -16.42 6.48
C ALA A 188 4.40 -15.33 5.41
N GLU A 189 4.26 -15.72 4.15
CA GLU A 189 4.18 -14.84 2.98
C GLU A 189 2.99 -13.86 3.12
N HIS A 190 1.79 -14.40 3.32
CA HIS A 190 0.56 -13.63 3.52
C HIS A 190 0.51 -12.91 4.87
N LEU A 191 1.05 -13.53 5.92
CA LEU A 191 1.18 -12.91 7.24
C LEU A 191 2.05 -11.65 7.19
N MET A 192 3.11 -11.64 6.39
CA MET A 192 3.94 -10.44 6.20
C MET A 192 3.18 -9.29 5.54
N ARG A 193 2.27 -9.57 4.60
CA ARG A 193 1.40 -8.53 4.01
C ARG A 193 0.50 -7.88 5.04
N LEU A 194 0.04 -8.63 6.06
CA LEU A 194 -0.70 -8.05 7.18
C LEU A 194 0.12 -7.00 7.92
N PHE A 195 1.41 -7.25 8.21
CA PHE A 195 2.26 -6.25 8.89
C PHE A 195 2.49 -4.97 8.09
N VAL A 196 2.33 -5.01 6.75
CA VAL A 196 2.34 -3.79 5.91
C VAL A 196 1.04 -2.98 6.08
N LYS A 197 -0.10 -3.65 6.27
CA LYS A 197 -1.41 -3.02 6.44
C LYS A 197 -1.76 -2.65 7.88
N LEU A 198 -1.17 -3.32 8.86
CA LEU A 198 -1.42 -3.09 10.28
C LEU A 198 -1.29 -1.61 10.73
N PRO A 199 -0.29 -0.82 10.25
CA PRO A 199 -0.21 0.63 10.52
C PRO A 199 -1.44 1.43 10.10
N GLU A 200 -1.98 1.18 8.91
CA GLU A 200 -3.17 1.85 8.38
C GLU A 200 -4.38 1.54 9.28
N LEU A 201 -4.47 0.30 9.75
CA LEU A 201 -5.60 -0.24 10.52
C LEU A 201 -5.59 0.23 11.98
N LEU A 202 -4.41 0.25 12.62
CA LEU A 202 -4.24 0.73 13.99
C LEU A 202 -4.59 2.22 14.13
N ALA A 203 -4.44 3.02 13.07
CA ALA A 203 -4.81 4.44 13.09
C ALA A 203 -6.34 4.69 13.17
N TYR A 204 -7.17 3.71 12.81
CA TYR A 204 -8.62 3.77 13.02
C TYR A 204 -9.04 3.27 14.43
N ALA A 205 -8.17 2.54 15.12
CA ALA A 205 -8.45 2.02 16.45
C ALA A 205 -8.17 3.09 17.51
N LYS A 206 -9.14 3.34 18.40
CA LYS A 206 -8.99 4.26 19.54
C LYS A 206 -8.21 3.59 20.67
N ILE A 207 -6.91 3.36 20.45
CA ILE A 207 -5.98 2.74 21.40
C ILE A 207 -5.19 3.84 22.12
N GLU A 208 -5.01 3.68 23.43
CA GLU A 208 -4.14 4.55 24.23
C GLU A 208 -2.66 4.43 23.82
N GLU A 209 -1.94 5.54 23.82
CA GLU A 209 -0.56 5.62 23.32
C GLU A 209 0.41 4.67 24.03
N GLU A 210 0.30 4.51 25.36
CA GLU A 210 1.16 3.57 26.10
C GLU A 210 0.91 2.11 25.68
N THR A 211 -0.36 1.71 25.61
CA THR A 211 -0.77 0.38 25.16
C THR A 211 -0.34 0.12 23.71
N LEU A 212 -0.48 1.12 22.84
CA LEU A 212 -0.08 1.06 21.44
C LEU A 212 1.45 0.90 21.28
N ASN A 213 2.23 1.65 22.05
CA ASN A 213 3.68 1.51 22.11
C ASN A 213 4.10 0.12 22.60
N ARG A 214 3.45 -0.43 23.64
CA ARG A 214 3.70 -1.79 24.14
C ARG A 214 3.38 -2.85 23.07
N MET A 215 2.27 -2.72 22.34
CA MET A 215 1.93 -3.59 21.21
C MET A 215 2.97 -3.50 20.08
N GLN A 216 3.38 -2.29 19.70
CA GLN A 216 4.38 -2.05 18.66
C GLN A 216 5.72 -2.73 18.97
N GLN A 217 6.18 -2.69 20.23
CA GLN A 217 7.39 -3.42 20.63
C GLN A 217 7.23 -4.94 20.47
N LYS A 218 6.04 -5.51 20.71
CA LYS A 218 5.80 -6.95 20.49
C LYS A 218 5.70 -7.31 19.01
N PHE A 219 5.13 -6.44 18.17
CA PHE A 219 5.18 -6.61 16.71
C PHE A 219 6.61 -6.55 16.18
N LEU A 220 7.46 -5.66 16.69
CA LEU A 220 8.87 -5.58 16.30
C LEU A 220 9.69 -6.80 16.77
N ASP A 221 9.44 -7.36 17.96
CA ASP A 221 10.08 -8.60 18.41
C ASP A 221 9.62 -9.81 17.57
N PHE A 222 8.34 -9.87 17.21
CA PHE A 222 7.81 -10.88 16.28
C PHE A 222 8.41 -10.78 14.88
N LEU A 223 8.54 -9.58 14.31
CA LEU A 223 9.19 -9.36 13.02
C LEU A 223 10.69 -9.75 13.06
N LYS A 224 11.39 -9.50 14.18
CA LYS A 224 12.76 -9.99 14.39
C LYS A 224 12.82 -11.52 14.50
N PHE A 225 11.82 -12.16 15.09
CA PHE A 225 11.70 -13.63 15.12
C PHE A 225 11.47 -14.20 13.72
N LEU A 226 10.57 -13.61 12.91
CA LEU A 226 10.40 -13.99 11.51
C LEU A 226 11.70 -13.81 10.71
N GLN A 227 12.40 -12.69 10.91
CA GLN A 227 13.68 -12.41 10.26
C GLN A 227 14.74 -13.48 10.57
N LYS A 228 14.89 -13.90 11.83
CA LYS A 228 15.84 -14.93 12.23
C LYS A 228 15.56 -16.31 11.64
N ASN A 229 14.29 -16.62 11.37
CA ASN A 229 13.84 -17.91 10.86
C ASN A 229 13.47 -17.86 9.36
N GLN A 230 13.99 -16.87 8.62
CA GLN A 230 13.57 -16.58 7.25
C GLN A 230 13.62 -17.80 6.32
N GLY A 231 14.72 -18.55 6.32
CA GLY A 231 14.89 -19.74 5.49
C GLY A 231 14.00 -20.95 5.83
N THR A 232 13.28 -20.91 6.97
CA THR A 232 12.32 -21.96 7.36
C THR A 232 10.88 -21.54 7.12
N PHE A 233 10.58 -20.24 7.20
CA PHE A 233 9.22 -19.72 7.12
C PHE A 233 8.82 -19.28 5.70
N PHE A 234 9.74 -18.69 4.94
CA PHE A 234 9.45 -18.19 3.59
C PHE A 234 9.96 -19.14 2.51
N LEU A 235 9.17 -19.34 1.46
CA LEU A 235 9.62 -20.03 0.25
C LEU A 235 10.57 -19.14 -0.58
N SER A 236 11.61 -19.75 -1.13
CA SER A 236 12.54 -19.13 -2.10
C SER A 236 12.01 -19.12 -3.54
N ALA A 237 11.03 -19.97 -3.84
CA ALA A 237 10.38 -20.06 -5.14
C ALA A 237 8.92 -20.52 -4.98
N TYR A 238 8.04 -20.04 -5.84
CA TYR A 238 6.60 -20.39 -5.88
C TYR A 238 6.31 -21.30 -7.08
N ASP A 239 5.24 -22.10 -6.98
CA ASP A 239 4.81 -22.98 -8.07
C ASP A 239 4.33 -22.14 -9.25
N GLY A 240 4.78 -22.48 -10.47
CA GLY A 240 4.25 -21.89 -11.70
C GLY A 240 2.77 -22.22 -11.92
N PRO A 241 2.08 -21.50 -12.81
CA PRO A 241 0.74 -21.90 -13.22
C PRO A 241 0.82 -23.32 -13.77
N LYS A 242 0.08 -24.25 -13.17
CA LYS A 242 -0.10 -25.58 -13.74
C LYS A 242 -0.73 -25.38 -15.12
N ALA A 243 0.05 -25.65 -16.17
CA ALA A 243 -0.54 -25.86 -17.47
C ALA A 243 -1.55 -27.00 -17.30
N SER A 244 -2.80 -26.77 -17.71
CA SER A 244 -3.80 -27.82 -17.73
C SER A 244 -3.33 -28.87 -18.74
N GLU A 245 -2.87 -30.04 -18.27
CA GLU A 245 -2.62 -31.20 -19.10
C GLU A 245 -3.97 -31.74 -19.62
N GLY A 246 -4.46 -31.09 -20.67
CA GLY A 246 -5.65 -31.47 -21.40
C GLY A 246 -5.32 -32.53 -22.43
N SER A 247 -5.56 -33.79 -22.06
CA SER A 247 -5.91 -34.92 -22.94
C SER A 247 -5.15 -35.07 -24.27
N GLY A 248 -4.21 -36.02 -24.30
CA GLY A 248 -3.89 -36.79 -25.50
C GLY A 248 -4.31 -38.24 -25.27
N THR A 249 -5.50 -38.62 -25.75
CA THR A 249 -5.88 -40.04 -25.86
C THR A 249 -5.09 -40.69 -26.99
N ASP A 250 -4.48 -41.84 -26.74
CA ASP A 250 -4.30 -42.85 -27.77
C ASP A 250 -4.80 -44.20 -27.28
N LYS A 251 -5.30 -44.99 -28.23
CA LYS A 251 -6.23 -46.09 -28.04
C LYS A 251 -5.85 -47.23 -28.98
N ASP A 252 -6.08 -48.48 -28.55
CA ASP A 252 -5.99 -49.72 -29.32
C ASP A 252 -4.63 -50.04 -29.98
N SER A 253 -3.92 -51.03 -29.43
CA SER A 253 -3.60 -52.32 -30.09
C SER A 253 -2.97 -53.30 -29.12
#